data_AF-A0A3D3P0V4-F1
#
_entry.id   AF-A0A3D3P0V4-F1
#
_cell.length_a   1.000
_cell.length_b   1.000
_cell.length_c   1.000
_cell.angle_alpha   90.00
_cell.angle_beta   90.00
_cell.angle_gamma   90.00
#
_symmetry.space_group_name_H-M   'P 1'
#
loop_
_entity.id
_entity.type
_entity.pdbx_description
1 polymer ?
#
loop_
_entity_poly.entity_id
_entity_poly.type
_entity_poly.pdbx_seq_one_letter_code
_entity_poly.pdbx_strand_id
1 'polypeptide(L)' 'HEHLIIYCHHGMRSQRAAAWLRQHGFRNAQSMRGGIDAWADLIDPAMPRY' A
#
# COMPACT_ATOMS: atom_id res chain seq x y z
N HIS A 1 -16.13 10.47 -2.91
CA HIS A 1 -15.53 9.20 -3.37
C HIS A 1 -14.55 8.72 -2.32
N GLU A 2 -14.61 7.45 -1.93
CA GLU A 2 -13.73 6.87 -0.90
C GLU A 2 -12.33 6.57 -1.48
N HIS A 3 -11.27 6.85 -0.70
CA HIS A 3 -9.88 6.56 -1.07
C HIS A 3 -9.41 5.30 -0.35
N LEU A 4 -8.90 4.33 -1.11
CA LEU A 4 -8.40 3.07 -0.57
C LEU A 4 -6.89 3.04 -0.69
N ILE A 5 -6.20 3.04 0.44
CA ILE A 5 -4.75 2.83 0.50
C ILE A 5 -4.49 1.39 0.90
N ILE A 6 -3.75 0.69 0.06
CA ILE A 6 -3.44 -0.73 0.23
C ILE A 6 -1.93 -0.85 0.38
N TYR A 7 -1.47 -1.66 1.31
CA TYR A 7 -0.06 -1.90 1.52
C TYR A 7 0.22 -3.38 1.73
N CYS A 8 1.45 -3.78 1.42
CA CYS A 8 2.02 -5.06 1.78
C CYS A 8 3.43 -4.81 2.30
N HIS A 9 4.25 -5.86 2.44
CA HIS A 9 5.61 -5.72 2.94
C HIS A 9 6.45 -4.71 2.13
N HIS A 10 6.64 -4.94 0.82
CA HIS A 10 7.46 -4.09 -0.06
C HIS A 10 6.69 -3.42 -1.22
N GLY A 11 5.37 -3.32 -1.13
CA GLY A 11 4.53 -2.63 -2.13
C GLY A 11 4.15 -3.42 -3.40
N MET A 12 4.85 -4.49 -3.79
CA MET A 12 4.54 -5.23 -5.03
C MET A 12 3.16 -5.93 -5.03
N ARG A 13 2.78 -6.57 -3.91
CA ARG A 13 1.50 -7.29 -3.81
C ARG A 13 0.32 -6.32 -3.73
N SER A 14 0.46 -5.25 -2.95
CA SER A 14 -0.55 -4.19 -2.87
C SER A 14 -0.72 -3.45 -4.20
N GLN A 15 0.34 -3.31 -5.00
CA GLN A 15 0.21 -2.73 -6.35
C GLN A 15 -0.70 -3.58 -7.25
N ARG A 16 -0.55 -4.91 -7.23
CA ARG A 16 -1.43 -5.83 -7.96
C ARG A 16 -2.86 -5.76 -7.45
N ALA A 17 -3.05 -5.74 -6.12
CA ALA A 17 -4.37 -5.63 -5.51
C ALA A 17 -5.06 -4.30 -5.86
N ALA A 18 -4.33 -3.18 -5.81
CA ALA A 18 -4.84 -1.87 -6.20
C ALA A 18 -5.27 -1.84 -7.67
N ALA A 19 -4.49 -2.47 -8.56
CA ALA A 19 -4.86 -2.59 -9.98
C ALA A 19 -6.14 -3.42 -10.18
N TRP A 20 -6.25 -4.57 -9.49
CA TRP A 20 -7.45 -5.40 -9.52
C TRP A 20 -8.68 -4.65 -9.00
N LEU A 21 -8.56 -3.94 -7.88
CA LEU A 21 -9.65 -3.14 -7.32
C LEU A 21 -10.10 -2.01 -8.25
N ARG A 22 -9.15 -1.33 -8.92
CA ARG A 22 -9.50 -0.32 -9.94
C ARG A 22 -10.30 -0.91 -11.10
N GLN A 23 -10.03 -2.16 -11.50
CA GLN A 23 -10.83 -2.87 -12.51
C GLN A 23 -12.25 -3.20 -12.02
N HIS A 24 -12.48 -3.25 -10.70
CA HIS A 24 -13.77 -3.57 -10.07
C HIS A 24 -14.50 -2.33 -9.52
N GLY A 25 -14.21 -1.15 -10.06
CA GLY A 25 -14.95 0.09 -9.75
C GLY A 25 -14.37 0.93 -8.61
N PHE A 26 -13.35 0.45 -7.89
CA PHE A 26 -12.65 1.21 -6.86
C PHE A 26 -11.60 2.12 -7.50
N ARG A 27 -12.05 3.14 -8.24
CA ARG A 27 -11.20 4.03 -9.06
C ARG A 27 -10.05 4.67 -8.28
N ASN A 28 -10.26 4.95 -6.99
CA ASN A 28 -9.31 5.64 -6.12
C ASN A 28 -8.44 4.68 -5.27
N ALA A 29 -8.35 3.40 -5.64
CA ALA A 29 -7.48 2.44 -4.97
C ALA A 29 -6.00 2.66 -5.35
N GLN A 30 -5.16 2.85 -4.35
CA GLN A 30 -3.74 3.17 -4.46
C GLN A 30 -2.89 2.20 -3.63
N SER A 31 -1.68 1.92 -4.09
CA SER A 31 -0.69 1.14 -3.34
C SER A 31 0.30 2.07 -2.67
N MET A 32 0.60 1.85 -1.39
CA MET A 32 1.71 2.52 -0.71
C MET A 32 3.04 2.07 -1.32
N ARG A 33 3.85 3.01 -1.81
CA ARG A 33 5.18 2.73 -2.38
C ARG A 33 6.10 2.23 -1.28
N GLY A 34 6.84 1.15 -1.55
CA GLY A 34 7.78 0.55 -0.58
C GLY A 34 7.11 -0.24 0.54
N GLY A 35 5.78 -0.22 0.65
CA GLY A 35 5.04 -0.97 1.66
C GLY A 35 5.29 -0.53 3.09
N ILE A 36 4.93 -1.39 4.05
CA ILE A 36 5.11 -1.10 5.48
C ILE A 36 6.57 -0.99 5.86
N ASP A 37 7.46 -1.67 5.12
CA ASP A 37 8.89 -1.58 5.34
C ASP A 37 9.41 -0.15 5.12
N ALA A 38 9.07 0.49 4.00
CA ALA A 38 9.46 1.88 3.77
C ALA A 38 8.78 2.86 4.73
N TRP A 39 7.56 2.55 5.20
CA TRP A 39 6.90 3.35 6.22
C TRP A 39 7.66 3.31 7.56
N ALA A 40 8.04 2.12 8.02
CA ALA A 40 8.80 1.97 9.25
C ALA A 40 10.16 2.68 9.17
N ASP A 41 10.82 2.67 8.01
CA ASP A 41 12.11 3.38 7.86
C ASP A 41 11.95 4.91 7.84
N LEU A 42 10.98 5.42 7.08
CA LEU A 42 10.91 6.84 6.73
C LEU A 42 9.96 7.66 7.61
N ILE A 43 8.97 7.02 8.21
CA ILE A 43 7.85 7.69 8.90
C ILE A 43 7.76 7.29 10.37
N ASP A 44 7.88 5.99 10.68
CA ASP A 44 7.81 5.48 12.05
C ASP A 44 8.98 4.52 12.39
N PRO A 45 10.17 5.06 12.67
CA PRO A 45 11.36 4.26 13.01
C PRO A 45 11.23 3.42 14.28
N ALA A 46 10.24 3.69 15.13
CA ALA A 46 9.98 2.89 16.32
C ALA A 46 9.18 1.61 16.00
N MET A 47 8.57 1.53 14.82
CA MET A 47 7.83 0.35 14.38
C MET A 47 8.78 -0.83 14.15
N PRO A 48 8.51 -2.02 14.74
CA PRO A 48 9.30 -3.21 14.49
C PRO A 48 9.24 -3.64 13.01
N ARG A 49 10.41 -3.87 12.42
CA ARG A 49 10.60 -4.38 11.05
C ARG A 49 10.86 -5.88 11.09
N TYR A 50 10.42 -6.62 10.07
CA TYR A 50 10.56 -8.07 9.97
C TYR A 50 10.75 -8.52 8.52
#